data_AF-A0A4R4UAA3-F1
#
_entry.id   AF-A0A4R4UAA3-F1
#
_cell.length_a   1.000
_cell.length_b   1.000
_cell.length_c   1.000
_cell.angle_alpha   90.00
_cell.angle_beta   90.00
_cell.angle_gamma   90.00
#
_symmetry.space_group_name_H-M   'P 1'
#
loop_
_entity.id
_entity.type
_entity.pdbx_description
1 polymer ?
#
loop_
_entity_poly.entity_id
_entity_poly.type
_entity_poly.pdbx_seq_one_letter_code
_entity_poly.pdbx_strand_id
1 'polypeptide(L)' 'MYCSTCGDERVFEQPPCPDGHGEECPERACVECGTAILVGSPPPALTAAPAPATVTARGRTAGRAATVRAVA' A
#
# COMPACT_ATOMS: atom_id res chain seq x y z
N MET A 1 -4.66 -16.43 18.64
CA MET A 1 -4.42 -15.34 17.66
C MET A 1 -5.43 -14.25 17.92
N TYR A 2 -5.11 -12.98 17.65
CA TYR A 2 -6.06 -11.89 17.93
C TYR A 2 -7.13 -11.77 16.84
N CYS A 3 -8.40 -11.69 17.24
CA CYS A 3 -9.53 -11.39 16.35
C CYS A 3 -9.95 -9.93 16.52
N SER A 4 -9.76 -9.11 15.48
CA SER A 4 -10.14 -7.69 15.51
C SER A 4 -11.64 -7.47 15.63
N THR A 5 -12.46 -8.40 15.13
CA THR A 5 -13.92 -8.33 15.23
C THR A 5 -14.42 -8.64 16.65
N CYS A 6 -13.81 -9.61 17.34
CA CYS A 6 -14.17 -9.95 18.72
C CYS A 6 -13.53 -9.01 19.75
N GLY A 7 -12.35 -8.48 19.43
CA GLY A 7 -11.60 -7.58 20.30
C GLY A 7 -10.59 -8.26 21.22
N ASP A 8 -10.36 -9.56 21.09
CA ASP A 8 -9.53 -10.37 21.99
C ASP A 8 -8.90 -11.60 21.29
N GLU A 9 -8.16 -12.41 22.06
CA GLU A 9 -7.51 -13.62 21.56
C GLU A 9 -8.52 -14.77 21.37
N ARG A 10 -8.50 -15.37 20.18
CA ARG A 10 -9.42 -16.45 19.79
C ARG A 10 -8.69 -17.64 19.18
N VAL A 11 -9.40 -18.77 19.16
CA VAL A 11 -9.05 -19.96 18.37
C VAL A 11 -9.54 -19.77 16.95
N PHE A 12 -8.76 -20.26 15.99
CA PHE A 12 -9.09 -20.21 14.59
C PHE A 12 -8.96 -21.59 13.98
N GLU A 13 -9.92 -21.95 13.14
CA GLU A 13 -9.92 -23.19 12.36
C GLU A 13 -9.61 -22.90 10.89
N GLN A 14 -9.26 -23.94 10.15
CA GLN A 14 -9.07 -23.86 8.70
C GLN A 14 -10.36 -24.37 8.03
N PRO A 15 -11.18 -23.49 7.46
CA PRO A 15 -12.39 -23.92 6.77
C PRO A 15 -12.04 -24.71 5.50
N PRO A 16 -13.00 -25.48 4.94
CA PRO A 16 -12.82 -26.11 3.64
C PRO A 16 -12.41 -25.07 2.58
N CYS A 17 -11.26 -25.29 1.95
CA CYS A 17 -10.71 -24.37 0.96
C CYS A 17 -11.17 -24.76 -0.47
N PRO A 18 -12.08 -23.99 -1.10
CA PRO A 18 -12.55 -24.29 -2.45
C PRO A 18 -11.47 -24.08 -3.52
N ASP A 19 -10.44 -23.30 -3.22
CA ASP A 19 -9.31 -23.04 -4.11
C ASP A 19 -8.33 -24.22 -4.22
N GLY A 20 -8.55 -25.30 -3.46
CA GLY A 20 -7.81 -26.56 -3.60
C GLY A 20 -6.47 -26.59 -2.86
N HIS A 21 -6.23 -25.69 -1.91
CA HIS A 21 -4.99 -25.66 -1.13
C HIS A 21 -4.92 -26.73 -0.02
N GLY A 22 -6.02 -27.47 0.22
CA GLY A 22 -6.04 -28.53 1.23
C GLY A 22 -5.63 -28.03 2.62
N GLU A 23 -4.71 -28.74 3.27
CA GLU A 23 -4.11 -28.40 4.56
C GLU A 23 -3.16 -27.20 4.53
N GLU A 24 -2.65 -26.83 3.35
CA GLU A 24 -1.76 -25.68 3.15
C GLU A 24 -2.55 -24.36 2.93
N CYS A 25 -3.88 -24.37 3.06
CA CYS A 25 -4.66 -23.14 2.92
C CYS A 25 -4.21 -22.11 3.96
N PRO A 26 -3.83 -20.88 3.56
CA PRO A 26 -3.41 -19.84 4.49
C PRO A 26 -4.57 -19.22 5.26
N GLU A 27 -5.82 -19.53 4.89
CA GLU A 27 -7.00 -18.99 5.55
C GLU A 27 -7.24 -19.65 6.91
N ARG A 28 -7.52 -18.81 7.91
CA ARG A 28 -7.92 -19.22 9.26
C ARG A 28 -9.13 -18.40 9.67
N ALA A 29 -10.24 -19.07 10.01
CA ALA A 29 -11.48 -18.45 10.44
C ALA A 29 -11.64 -18.53 11.96
N CYS A 30 -12.02 -17.43 12.60
CA CYS A 30 -12.32 -17.41 14.03
C CYS A 30 -13.52 -18.31 14.31
N VAL A 31 -13.37 -19.29 15.22
CA VAL A 31 -14.42 -20.29 15.50
C VAL A 31 -15.69 -19.68 16.11
N GLU A 32 -15.59 -18.45 16.63
CA GLU A 32 -16.69 -17.77 17.32
C GLU A 32 -17.48 -16.84 16.39
N CYS A 33 -16.80 -16.04 15.57
CA CYS A 33 -17.44 -15.00 14.75
C CYS A 33 -17.27 -15.19 13.24
N GLY A 34 -16.47 -16.17 12.79
CA GLY A 34 -16.23 -16.45 11.38
C GLY A 34 -15.29 -15.49 10.65
N THR A 35 -14.73 -14.46 11.33
CA THR A 35 -13.76 -13.56 10.68
C THR A 35 -12.51 -14.33 10.24
N ALA A 36 -12.15 -14.22 8.97
CA ALA A 36 -10.99 -14.89 8.38
C ALA A 36 -9.74 -14.00 8.38
N ILE A 37 -8.58 -14.61 8.63
CA ILE A 37 -7.25 -14.01 8.51
C ILE A 37 -6.34 -14.90 7.66
N LEU A 38 -5.31 -14.31 7.03
CA LEU A 38 -4.30 -15.04 6.28
C LEU A 38 -3.02 -15.22 7.11
N VAL A 39 -2.56 -16.46 7.25
CA VAL A 39 -1.30 -16.83 7.93
C VAL A 39 -0.35 -17.51 6.95
N GLY A 40 0.95 -17.25 7.12
CA GLY A 40 2.01 -17.90 6.32
C GLY A 40 2.10 -17.47 4.84
N SER A 41 1.20 -16.59 4.36
CA SER A 41 1.32 -16.02 3.02
C SER A 41 2.44 -14.96 2.99
N PRO A 42 3.38 -15.03 2.04
CA PRO A 42 4.36 -13.96 1.88
C PRO A 42 3.62 -12.65 1.56
N PRO A 43 4.14 -11.49 2.03
CA PRO A 43 3.54 -10.21 1.67
C PRO A 43 3.42 -10.12 0.15
N PRO A 44 2.33 -9.52 -0.38
CA PRO A 44 2.18 -9.37 -1.81
C PRO A 44 3.42 -8.63 -2.35
N ALA A 45 3.97 -9.12 -3.45
CA ALA A 45 5.09 -8.46 -4.11
C ALA A 45 4.62 -7.08 -4.56
N LEU A 46 4.97 -6.06 -3.78
CA LEU A 46 4.73 -4.67 -4.16
C LEU A 46 5.65 -4.38 -5.33
N THR A 47 5.09 -4.36 -6.54
CA THR A 47 5.81 -3.82 -7.68
C THR A 47 6.06 -2.35 -7.38
N ALA A 48 7.34 -1.94 -7.32
CA ALA A 48 7.68 -0.56 -7.09
C ALA A 48 6.98 0.28 -8.16
N ALA A 49 6.13 1.21 -7.71
CA ALA A 49 5.58 2.20 -8.60
C ALA A 49 6.75 2.95 -9.28
N PRO A 50 6.69 3.23 -10.59
CA PRO A 50 7.74 3.99 -11.24
C PRO A 50 7.89 5.34 -10.52
N ALA A 51 9.13 5.69 -10.20
CA ALA A 51 9.42 6.96 -9.56
C ALA A 51 8.87 8.12 -10.43
N PRO A 52 8.26 9.16 -9.82
CA PRO A 52 7.82 10.31 -10.60
C PRO A 52 9.02 10.95 -11.29
N ALA A 53 8.97 11.06 -12.62
CA ALA A 53 10.02 11.72 -13.39
C ALA A 53 10.07 13.20 -13.01
N THR A 54 11.17 13.65 -12.41
CA THR A 54 11.42 15.06 -12.15
C THR A 54 11.69 15.78 -13.46
N VAL A 55 10.68 16.48 -13.97
CA VAL A 55 10.85 17.42 -15.08
C VAL A 55 11.64 18.61 -14.56
N THR A 56 12.94 18.65 -14.86
CA THR A 56 13.76 19.82 -14.57
C THR A 56 13.39 20.94 -15.54
N ALA A 57 12.83 22.02 -15.02
CA ALA A 57 12.58 23.23 -15.79
C ALA A 57 13.93 23.86 -16.18
N ARG A 58 14.35 23.67 -17.43
CA ARG A 58 15.53 24.34 -17.98
C ARG A 58 15.22 25.83 -18.11
N GLY A 59 16.06 26.64 -17.46
CA GLY A 59 15.75 28.00 -17.04
C GLY A 59 15.40 28.99 -18.16
N ARG A 60 14.52 29.95 -17.83
CA ARG A 60 14.45 31.24 -18.51
C ARG A 60 15.54 32.14 -17.95
N THR A 61 16.64 32.25 -18.68
CA THR A 61 17.66 33.28 -18.45
C THR A 61 17.03 34.66 -18.56
N ALA A 62 17.30 35.48 -17.55
CA ALA A 62 16.84 36.85 -17.43
C ALA A 62 17.32 37.73 -18.59
N GLY A 63 16.38 38.41 -19.25
CA GLY A 63 16.65 39.56 -20.11
C GLY A 63 16.01 40.81 -19.50
N ARG A 64 16.69 41.48 -18.57
CA ARG A 64 16.30 42.83 -18.11
C ARG A 64 16.69 43.82 -19.21
N ALA A 65 15.74 44.12 -20.11
CA ALA A 65 15.89 45.20 -21.07
C ALA A 65 15.53 46.55 -20.41
N ALA A 66 16.31 47.58 -20.75
CA ALA A 66 16.48 48.84 -20.04
C ALA A 66 15.41 49.93 -20.33
N THR A 67 15.69 51.12 -19.76
CA THR A 67 15.24 52.50 -20.08
C THR A 67 14.32 53.13 -19.01
N VAL A 68 14.41 54.40 -18.57
CA VAL A 68 15.03 55.65 -19.09
C VAL A 68 15.53 56.52 -17.90
N ARG A 69 16.55 57.36 -18.13
CA ARG A 69 17.08 58.41 -17.21
C ARG A 69 16.25 59.69 -17.34
N ALA A 70 15.64 60.17 -16.26
CA ALA A 70 14.96 61.47 -16.20
C ALA A 70 15.95 62.59 -15.81
N VAL A 71 15.89 63.74 -16.49
CA VAL A 71 16.53 64.99 -16.04
C VAL A 71 15.65 66.18 -16.40
N ALA A 72 15.33 66.97 -15.36
CA ALA A 72 14.82 68.35 -15.25
C ALA A 72 13.58 68.75 -16.06
#